data_AF-A0A5B7ZVK2-F1
#
_entry.id   AF-A0A5B7ZVK2-F1
#
_cell.length_a   1.000
_cell.length_b   1.000
_cell.length_c   1.000
_cell.angle_alpha   90.00
_cell.angle_beta   90.00
_cell.angle_gamma   90.00
#
_symmetry.space_group_name_H-M   'P 1'
#
loop_
_entity.id
_entity.type
_entity.pdbx_description
1 polymer ?
#
loop_
_entity_poly.entity_id
_entity_poly.type
_entity_poly.pdbx_seq_one_letter_code
_entity_poly.pdbx_strand_id
1 'polypeptide(L)'
;MASFYLAFIDGQWQRFSRLPARKAIPPAQHQIKWELEGWEGYCIDEQKRMWRKPHTNRQGRNKGWKRILPIEKSAGYQGFDLWRDGKRYYYSVIQLRRLLRRSPGYGPLSPAPSTEARA
;
A
#
# COMPACT_ATOMS: atom_id res chain seq x y z
N MET A 1 -17.32 10.50 33.28
CA MET A 1 -16.96 9.08 33.08
C MET A 1 -16.06 8.98 31.86
N ALA A 2 -14.83 8.47 32.00
CA ALA A 2 -13.94 8.27 30.85
C ALA A 2 -14.25 6.90 30.21
N SER A 3 -14.72 6.89 28.96
CA SER A 3 -14.95 5.66 28.20
C SER A 3 -13.60 4.99 27.90
N PHE A 4 -13.49 3.70 28.22
CA PHE A 4 -12.32 2.89 27.90
C PHE A 4 -12.69 1.81 26.88
N TYR A 5 -11.75 1.47 26.01
CA TYR A 5 -11.90 0.41 25.03
C TYR A 5 -11.14 -0.83 25.51
N LEU A 6 -11.77 -1.99 25.42
CA LEU A 6 -11.12 -3.29 25.61
C LEU A 6 -10.79 -3.86 24.24
N ALA A 7 -9.54 -4.25 24.02
CA ALA A 7 -9.11 -4.96 22.82
C ALA A 7 -8.36 -6.24 23.20
N PHE A 8 -8.62 -7.32 22.46
CA PHE A 8 -7.93 -8.59 22.60
C PHE A 8 -6.73 -8.62 21.65
N ILE A 9 -5.51 -8.59 22.18
CA ILE A 9 -4.26 -8.48 21.43
C ILE A 9 -3.27 -9.48 22.04
N ASP A 10 -2.63 -10.29 21.19
CA ASP A 10 -1.63 -11.30 21.58
C ASP A 10 -2.10 -12.27 22.68
N GLY A 11 -3.37 -12.68 22.60
CA GLY A 11 -3.97 -13.65 23.54
C GLY A 11 -4.41 -13.05 24.88
N GLN A 12 -4.36 -11.73 25.07
CA GLN A 12 -4.76 -11.07 26.32
C GLN A 12 -5.71 -9.88 26.08
N TRP A 13 -6.58 -9.61 27.06
CA TRP A 13 -7.44 -8.42 27.07
C TRP A 13 -6.66 -7.22 27.63
N GLN A 14 -6.58 -6.14 26.85
CA GLN A 14 -5.90 -4.91 27.23
C GLN A 14 -6.87 -3.72 27.20
N ARG A 15 -6.78 -2.83 28.20
CA ARG A 15 -7.56 -1.58 28.28
C ARG A 15 -6.79 -0.44 27.61
N PHE A 16 -7.49 0.31 26.77
CA PHE A 16 -6.96 1.50 26.12
C PHE A 16 -7.87 2.71 26.36
N SER A 17 -7.24 3.88 26.52
CA SER A 17 -7.93 5.18 26.56
C SER A 17 -8.43 5.65 25.20
N ARG A 18 -8.00 4.99 24.11
CA ARG A 18 -8.44 5.21 22.73
C ARG A 18 -8.45 3.88 22.00
N LEU A 19 -9.37 3.68 21.05
CA LEU A 19 -9.39 2.47 20.24
C LEU A 19 -8.01 2.29 19.58
N PRO A 20 -7.32 1.16 19.79
CA PRO A 20 -6.01 0.95 19.18
C PRO A 20 -6.19 1.03 17.67
N ALA A 21 -5.51 2.00 17.04
CA ALA A 21 -5.56 2.16 15.60
C ALA A 21 -5.10 0.84 14.98
N ARG A 22 -5.99 0.20 14.20
CA ARG A 22 -5.68 -1.06 13.52
C ARG A 22 -4.45 -0.82 12.64
N LYS A 23 -3.28 -1.29 13.08
CA LYS A 23 -2.05 -1.19 12.28
C LYS A 23 -2.32 -1.94 10.99
N ALA A 24 -2.22 -1.23 9.86
CA ALA A 24 -2.42 -1.85 8.55
C ALA A 24 -1.33 -2.91 8.38
N ILE A 25 -1.74 -4.17 8.20
CA ILE A 25 -0.82 -5.28 8.00
C ILE A 25 -0.08 -5.05 6.68
N PRO A 26 1.25 -5.03 6.67
CA PRO A 26 2.01 -4.81 5.44
C PRO A 26 1.70 -5.89 4.41
N PRO A 27 1.78 -5.57 3.10
CA PRO A 27 1.60 -6.56 2.06
C PRO A 27 2.78 -7.55 2.12
N ALA A 28 2.50 -8.84 1.96
CA ALA A 28 3.56 -9.81 1.72
C ALA A 28 4.22 -9.53 0.36
N GLN A 29 5.49 -9.90 0.18
CA GLN A 29 6.23 -9.56 -1.04
C GLN A 29 5.55 -10.10 -2.32
N HIS A 30 4.99 -11.32 -2.25
CA HIS A 30 4.23 -11.93 -3.35
C HIS A 30 2.90 -11.23 -3.65
N GLN A 31 2.44 -10.29 -2.82
CA GLN A 31 1.22 -9.50 -3.06
C GLN A 31 1.52 -8.18 -3.78
N ILE A 32 2.79 -7.80 -3.91
CA ILE A 32 3.21 -6.54 -4.55
C ILE A 32 3.23 -6.75 -6.07
N LYS A 33 2.22 -6.22 -6.76
CA LYS A 33 2.11 -6.35 -8.23
C LYS A 33 2.84 -5.25 -8.98
N TRP A 34 2.82 -4.03 -8.44
CA TRP A 34 3.33 -2.86 -9.13
C TRP A 34 4.26 -2.06 -8.23
N GLU A 35 5.27 -1.49 -8.87
CA GLU A 35 6.13 -0.45 -8.32
C GLU A 35 5.88 0.84 -9.08
N LEU A 36 6.12 1.98 -8.43
CA LEU A 36 6.04 3.28 -9.09
C LEU A 36 7.43 3.65 -9.62
N GLU A 37 7.55 3.78 -10.93
CA GLU A 37 8.77 4.19 -11.61
C GLU A 37 9.23 5.57 -11.12
N GLY A 38 10.52 5.69 -10.78
CA GLY A 38 11.09 6.88 -10.15
C GLY A 38 10.68 7.10 -8.69
N TRP A 39 9.96 6.16 -8.09
CA TRP A 39 9.41 6.22 -6.73
C TRP A 39 9.64 4.90 -5.97
N GLU A 40 10.91 4.52 -5.81
CA GLU A 40 11.35 3.24 -5.23
C GLU A 40 10.79 2.94 -3.83
N GLY A 41 10.48 3.99 -3.07
CA GLY A 41 9.86 3.90 -1.74
C GLY A 41 8.37 3.56 -1.74
N TYR A 42 7.74 3.33 -2.90
CA TYR A 42 6.31 3.12 -3.04
C TYR A 42 6.00 1.88 -3.87
N CYS A 43 4.96 1.14 -3.47
CA CYS A 43 4.46 -0.01 -4.22
C CYS A 43 2.96 -0.17 -4.06
N ILE A 44 2.36 -1.01 -4.90
CA ILE A 44 0.94 -1.28 -4.92
C ILE A 44 0.71 -2.78 -4.91
N ASP A 45 -0.18 -3.21 -4.03
CA ASP A 45 -0.55 -4.62 -3.90
C ASP A 45 -1.65 -5.05 -4.88
N GLU A 46 -1.95 -6.35 -4.90
CA GLU A 46 -3.01 -6.92 -5.75
C GLU A 46 -4.39 -6.29 -5.53
N GLN A 47 -4.64 -5.82 -4.31
CA GLN A 47 -5.89 -5.17 -3.91
C GLN A 47 -5.90 -3.68 -4.27
N LYS A 48 -4.93 -3.23 -5.09
CA LYS A 48 -4.76 -1.85 -5.53
C LYS A 48 -4.51 -0.88 -4.37
N ARG A 49 -4.02 -1.36 -3.23
CA ARG A 49 -3.67 -0.50 -2.09
C ARG A 49 -2.25 -0.02 -2.26
N MET A 50 -2.06 1.29 -2.11
CA MET A 50 -0.75 1.91 -2.18
C MET A 50 -0.07 1.90 -0.82
N TRP A 51 1.20 1.53 -0.83
CA TRP A 51 2.04 1.37 0.33
C TRP A 51 3.33 2.15 0.17
N ARG A 52 3.78 2.79 1.25
CA ARG A 52 5.14 3.27 1.39
C ARG A 52 5.98 2.18 2.05
N LYS A 53 7.06 1.78 1.37
CA LYS A 53 8.05 0.82 1.88
C LYS A 53 8.71 1.37 3.16
N PRO A 54 9.25 0.48 4.01
CA PRO A 54 10.00 0.89 5.18
C PRO A 54 11.16 1.81 4.79
N HIS A 55 11.41 2.83 5.59
CA HIS A 55 12.54 3.73 5.39
C HIS A 55 13.08 4.21 6.74
N THR A 56 14.38 4.46 6.78
CA THR A 56 15.03 5.08 7.92
C THR A 56 14.89 6.59 7.79
N ASN A 57 14.41 7.28 8.84
CA ASN A 57 14.43 8.74 8.82
C ASN A 57 15.86 9.26 9.05
N ARG A 58 16.08 10.57 8.90
CA ARG A 58 17.38 11.22 9.18
C ARG A 58 17.90 11.00 10.61
N GLN A 59 17.06 10.54 11.54
CA GLN A 59 17.40 10.24 12.94
C GLN A 59 17.69 8.75 13.17
N GLY A 60 17.86 7.95 12.11
CA GLY A 60 18.13 6.51 12.23
C GLY A 60 16.92 5.68 12.67
N ARG A 61 15.73 6.26 12.83
CA ARG A 61 14.52 5.54 13.24
C ARG A 61 13.89 4.85 12.04
N ASN A 62 13.75 3.53 12.12
CA ASN A 62 13.02 2.74 11.14
C ASN A 62 11.54 3.07 11.19
N LYS A 63 11.01 3.62 10.09
CA LYS A 63 9.57 3.68 9.84
C LYS A 63 9.19 2.42 9.09
N GLY A 64 8.29 1.64 9.69
CA GLY A 64 7.69 0.48 9.03
C GLY A 64 6.80 0.88 7.86
N TRP A 65 6.17 -0.13 7.26
CA TRP A 65 5.21 0.06 6.19
C TRP A 65 4.09 1.05 6.57
N LYS A 66 3.74 1.91 5.62
CA LYS A 66 2.61 2.83 5.77
C LYS A 66 1.64 2.64 4.61
N ARG A 67 0.41 2.22 4.90
CA ARG A 67 -0.69 2.26 3.93
C ARG A 67 -1.06 3.72 3.68
N ILE A 68 -1.16 4.10 2.41
CA ILE A 68 -1.56 5.46 2.01
C ILE A 68 -3.05 5.43 1.75
N LEU A 69 -3.51 4.91 0.62
CA LEU A 69 -4.93 4.80 0.24
C LEU A 69 -5.10 3.75 -0.87
N PRO A 70 -6.34 3.28 -1.14
CA PRO A 70 -6.65 2.48 -2.33
C PRO A 70 -6.64 3.32 -3.62
N ILE A 71 -6.09 2.77 -4.70
CA ILE A 71 -6.06 3.36 -6.05
C ILE A 71 -7.15 2.68 -6.90
N GLU A 72 -8.40 3.07 -6.67
CA GLU A 72 -9.55 2.52 -7.40
C GLU A 72 -9.84 3.28 -8.71
N LYS A 73 -10.61 2.67 -9.63
CA LYS A 73 -11.04 3.32 -10.88
C LYS A 73 -12.01 4.48 -10.63
N SER A 74 -12.86 4.35 -9.62
CA SER A 74 -13.78 5.40 -9.13
C SER A 74 -13.06 6.65 -8.62
N ALA A 75 -11.82 6.50 -8.16
CA ALA A 75 -11.01 7.58 -7.60
C ALA A 75 -10.25 8.43 -8.64
N GLY A 76 -10.65 8.42 -9.92
CA GLY A 76 -9.86 8.97 -11.04
C GLY A 76 -9.31 10.40 -10.87
N TYR A 77 -10.06 11.29 -10.19
CA TYR A 77 -9.65 12.66 -9.90
C TYR A 77 -9.00 12.84 -8.51
N GLN A 78 -9.00 11.81 -7.68
CA GLN A 78 -8.41 11.88 -6.36
C GLN A 78 -6.89 11.99 -6.50
N GLY A 79 -6.33 13.03 -5.89
CA GLY A 79 -4.91 13.27 -5.85
C GLY A 79 -4.26 12.74 -4.58
N PHE A 80 -2.96 12.48 -4.68
CA PHE A 80 -2.14 12.00 -3.58
C PHE A 80 -0.80 12.72 -3.55
N ASP A 81 -0.33 12.91 -2.32
CA ASP A 81 1.01 13.42 -2.05
C ASP A 81 2.00 12.27 -1.95
N LEU A 82 2.92 12.21 -2.90
CA LEU A 82 4.15 11.42 -2.79
C LEU A 82 5.26 12.28 -2.20
N TRP A 83 6.14 11.64 -1.43
CA TRP A 83 7.21 12.28 -0.69
C TRP A 83 8.54 11.65 -1.05
N ARG A 84 9.48 12.48 -1.52
CA ARG A 84 10.85 12.07 -1.89
C ARG A 84 11.79 13.20 -1.53
N ASP A 85 12.89 12.87 -0.86
CA ASP A 85 13.93 13.82 -0.44
C ASP A 85 13.41 15.03 0.34
N GLY A 86 12.37 14.82 1.15
CA GLY A 86 11.72 15.88 1.94
C GLY A 86 10.84 16.83 1.12
N LYS A 87 10.72 16.63 -0.19
CA LYS A 87 9.82 17.37 -1.07
C LYS A 87 8.51 16.59 -1.28
N ARG A 88 7.43 17.35 -1.40
CA ARG A 88 6.08 16.85 -1.66
C ARG A 88 5.74 17.00 -3.13
N TYR A 89 5.21 15.95 -3.74
CA TYR A 89 4.82 15.92 -5.14
C TYR A 89 3.39 15.41 -5.25
N TYR A 90 2.55 16.17 -5.94
CA TYR A 90 1.14 15.85 -6.10
C TYR A 90 0.90 15.10 -7.42
N TYR A 91 0.15 14.00 -7.35
CA TYR A 91 -0.25 13.20 -8.51
C TYR A 91 -1.72 12.79 -8.42
N SER A 92 -2.44 12.83 -9.54
CA SER A 92 -3.74 12.16 -9.67
C SER A 92 -3.58 10.65 -9.82
N VAL A 93 -4.64 9.88 -9.53
CA VAL A 93 -4.68 8.42 -9.84
C VAL A 93 -4.24 8.14 -11.28
N ILE A 94 -4.70 8.95 -12.23
CA ILE A 94 -4.39 8.76 -13.66
C ILE A 94 -2.89 8.92 -13.91
N GLN A 95 -2.25 9.93 -13.33
CA GLN A 95 -0.81 10.13 -13.46
C GLN A 95 -0.03 9.00 -12.79
N LEU A 96 -0.44 8.55 -11.59
CA LEU A 96 0.20 7.42 -10.91
C LEU A 96 0.13 6.14 -11.73
N ARG A 97 -0.99 5.87 -12.40
CA ARG A 97 -1.15 4.68 -13.26
C ARG A 97 -0.14 4.60 -14.40
N ARG A 98 0.26 5.76 -14.94
CA ARG A 98 1.25 5.83 -16.02
C ARG A 98 2.67 5.51 -15.54
N LEU A 99 2.91 5.61 -14.24
CA LEU A 99 4.20 5.30 -13.61
C LEU A 99 4.26 3.85 -13.10
N LEU A 100 3.22 3.03 -13.34
CA LEU A 100 3.19 1.66 -12.82
C LEU A 100 4.06 0.74 -13.66
N ARG A 101 5.08 0.20 -13.03
CA ARG A 101 5.90 -0.89 -13.56
C ARG A 101 5.54 -2.18 -12.83
N ARG A 102 5.44 -3.31 -13.57
CA ARG A 102 5.27 -4.61 -12.91
C ARG A 102 6.50 -4.93 -12.07
N SER A 103 6.26 -5.44 -10.86
CA SER A 103 7.33 -5.89 -9.99
C SER A 103 7.99 -7.14 -10.60
N PRO A 104 9.33 -7.26 -10.63
CA PRO A 104 10.04 -8.34 -11.33
C PRO A 104 9.76 -9.74 -10.76
N GLY A 105 9.28 -9.84 -9.51
CA GLY A 105 8.84 -11.10 -8.91
C GLY A 105 7.44 -11.56 -9.33
N TYR A 106 6.69 -10.72 -10.05
CA TYR A 106 5.46 -11.14 -10.75
C TYR A 106 5.85 -11.49 -12.18
N GLY A 107 5.83 -12.79 -12.50
CA GLY A 107 6.06 -13.28 -13.85
C GLY A 107 5.18 -12.57 -14.91
N PRO A 108 5.48 -12.77 -16.20
CA PRO A 108 4.60 -12.29 -17.28
C PRO A 108 3.16 -12.73 -16.97
N LEU A 109 2.18 -11.91 -17.33
CA LEU A 109 0.79 -12.36 -17.35
C LEU A 109 0.79 -13.70 -18.10
N SER A 110 0.51 -14.80 -17.41
CA SER A 110 0.11 -16.01 -18.12
C SER A 110 -0.95 -15.56 -19.11
N PRO A 111 -0.78 -15.82 -20.42
CA PRO A 111 -1.75 -15.40 -21.40
C PRO A 111 -3.12 -15.89 -20.92
N ALA A 112 -4.13 -15.04 -21.09
CA ALA A 112 -5.51 -15.41 -20.78
C ALA A 112 -5.78 -16.78 -21.40
N PRO A 113 -6.43 -17.72 -20.69
CA PRO A 113 -6.74 -19.02 -21.27
C PRO A 113 -7.50 -18.78 -22.58
N SER A 114 -6.89 -19.17 -23.70
CA SER A 114 -7.53 -19.09 -25.00
C SER A 114 -8.84 -19.86 -24.92
N THR A 115 -9.96 -19.17 -25.11
CA THR A 115 -11.30 -19.76 -25.18
C THR A 115 -11.47 -20.52 -26.50
N GLU A 116 -10.57 -21.45 -26.80
CA GLU A 116 -10.63 -22.35 -27.97
C GLU A 116 -10.41 -23.78 -27.50
N ALA A 117 -11.46 -24.36 -26.91
CA ALA A 117 -11.61 -25.81 -26.77
C ALA A 117 -13.08 -26.14 -26.46
N ARG A 118 -13.96 -25.84 -27.41
CA ARG A 118 -15.25 -26.54 -27.54
C ARG A 118 -15.53 -26.74 -29.03
N ALA A 119 -14.89 -27.78 -29.57
CA ALA A 119 -15.38 -28.49 -30.75
C ALA A 119 -16.50 -29.45 -30.32
#